data_AF-A0A359F700-F1
#
_entry.id   AF-A0A359F700-F1
#
_cell.length_a   1.000
_cell.length_b   1.000
_cell.length_c   1.000
_cell.angle_alpha   90.00
_cell.angle_beta   90.00
_cell.angle_gamma   90.00
#
_symmetry.space_group_name_H-M   'P 1'
#
loop_
_entity.id
_entity.type
_entity.pdbx_description
1 polymer ?
#
loop_
_entity_poly.entity_id
_entity_poly.type
_entity_poly.pdbx_seq_one_letter_code
_entity_poly.pdbx_strand_id
1 'polypeptide(L)'
;MSKLDKIPQFPSGGELPSEGAPSDASIPASEDPDAELASFAKVLITDTNDVWQDQFEKANRKYSRAKLVLFSGGVQSGCGPASAEMGPFYCPADSLVYIDLGFFQELDQRFGAAGDFAQAY
;
A
#
# COMPACT_ATOMS: atom_id res chain seq x y z
N MET A 1 -20.10 -33.55 -53.22
CA MET A 1 -20.48 -32.60 -52.16
C MET A 1 -19.54 -32.82 -50.99
N SER A 2 -18.77 -31.79 -50.60
CA SER A 2 -18.27 -31.53 -49.23
C SER A 2 -17.39 -32.64 -48.57
N LYS A 3 -16.14 -32.44 -48.15
CA LYS A 3 -15.47 -31.25 -47.61
C LYS A 3 -13.98 -31.62 -47.34
N LEU A 4 -13.07 -30.71 -47.65
CA LEU A 4 -11.82 -30.38 -46.90
C LEU A 4 -10.70 -31.45 -46.92
N ASP A 5 -9.87 -31.53 -47.95
CA ASP A 5 -8.68 -30.68 -48.18
C ASP A 5 -8.48 -29.54 -47.18
N LYS A 6 -7.48 -29.71 -46.29
CA LYS A 6 -6.62 -28.71 -45.61
C LYS A 6 -6.34 -29.11 -44.17
N ILE A 7 -5.29 -29.91 -43.98
CA ILE A 7 -4.55 -29.94 -42.71
C ILE A 7 -3.66 -28.70 -42.73
N PRO A 8 -3.81 -27.71 -41.82
CA PRO A 8 -2.88 -26.60 -41.75
C PRO A 8 -1.56 -27.07 -41.14
N GLN A 9 -0.49 -26.82 -41.90
CA GLN A 9 0.91 -27.00 -41.54
C GLN A 9 1.25 -26.06 -40.36
N PHE A 10 1.83 -26.60 -39.28
CA PHE A 10 2.33 -25.80 -38.15
C PHE A 10 3.63 -25.10 -38.56
N PRO A 11 3.74 -23.77 -38.45
CA PRO A 11 5.02 -23.08 -38.62
C PRO A 11 5.91 -23.31 -37.39
N SER A 12 7.11 -23.83 -37.64
CA SER A 12 8.25 -23.72 -36.72
C SER A 12 8.62 -22.25 -36.51
N GLY A 13 8.85 -21.87 -35.26
CA GLY A 13 9.53 -20.63 -34.89
C GLY A 13 8.59 -19.50 -34.45
N GLY A 14 8.46 -19.36 -33.14
CA GLY A 14 7.85 -18.22 -32.49
C GLY A 14 8.14 -18.32 -30.99
N GLU A 15 9.15 -17.59 -30.53
CA GLU A 15 9.39 -17.34 -29.11
C GLU A 15 8.06 -17.04 -28.40
N LEU A 16 7.81 -17.75 -27.30
CA LEU A 16 6.75 -17.38 -26.36
C LEU A 16 7.04 -15.94 -25.88
N PRO A 17 6.05 -15.02 -25.91
CA PRO A 17 6.22 -13.75 -25.25
C PRO A 17 6.46 -14.03 -23.77
N SER A 18 7.65 -13.64 -23.31
CA SER A 18 8.01 -13.62 -21.89
C SER A 18 6.92 -12.84 -21.17
N GLU A 19 6.20 -13.52 -20.28
CA GLU A 19 5.32 -12.87 -19.30
C GLU A 19 6.10 -11.70 -18.68
N GLY A 20 5.56 -10.51 -18.86
CA GLY A 20 6.14 -9.27 -18.39
C GLY A 20 6.33 -9.35 -16.88
N ALA A 21 7.49 -8.89 -16.44
CA ALA A 21 7.72 -8.52 -15.05
C ALA A 21 6.54 -7.66 -14.54
N PRO A 22 6.18 -7.73 -13.24
CA PRO A 22 5.22 -6.80 -12.68
C PRO A 22 5.75 -5.39 -12.91
N SER A 23 5.12 -4.67 -13.84
CA SER A 23 5.34 -3.26 -14.04
C SER A 23 4.86 -2.57 -12.76
N ASP A 24 5.81 -2.03 -12.01
CA ASP A 24 5.60 -1.00 -11.01
C ASP A 24 5.06 0.25 -11.71
N ALA A 25 3.82 0.16 -12.20
CA ALA A 25 3.09 1.26 -12.76
C ALA A 25 2.52 2.04 -11.57
N SER A 26 3.40 2.80 -10.91
CA SER A 26 2.96 3.85 -9.99
C SER A 26 2.08 4.81 -10.80
N ILE A 27 0.79 4.85 -10.49
CA ILE A 27 -0.14 5.83 -11.05
C ILE A 27 0.32 7.22 -10.57
N PRO A 28 0.28 8.27 -11.40
CA PRO A 28 0.53 9.63 -10.92
C PRO A 28 -0.37 9.94 -9.73
N ALA A 29 0.15 10.60 -8.68
CA ALA A 29 -0.66 10.91 -7.50
C ALA A 29 -1.94 11.72 -7.82
N SER A 30 -1.96 12.49 -8.91
CA SER A 30 -3.18 13.18 -9.36
C SER A 30 -4.28 12.26 -9.91
N GLU A 31 -3.93 11.03 -10.25
CA GLU A 31 -4.82 10.00 -10.82
C GLU A 31 -5.02 8.83 -9.86
N ASP A 32 -4.36 8.86 -8.70
CA ASP A 32 -4.52 7.88 -7.63
C ASP A 32 -5.74 8.27 -6.77
N PRO A 33 -6.79 7.42 -6.69
CA PRO A 33 -7.95 7.69 -5.85
C PRO A 33 -7.60 7.83 -4.36
N ASP A 34 -6.45 7.31 -3.93
CA ASP A 34 -6.00 7.32 -2.53
C ASP A 34 -4.99 8.44 -2.21
N ALA A 35 -4.70 9.34 -3.15
CA ALA A 35 -3.66 10.35 -2.98
C ALA A 35 -3.89 11.32 -1.82
N GLU A 36 -5.14 11.70 -1.57
CA GLU A 36 -5.52 12.55 -0.43
C GLU A 36 -5.30 11.82 0.88
N LEU A 37 -5.74 10.55 0.98
CA LEU A 37 -5.54 9.71 2.16
C LEU A 37 -4.05 9.47 2.44
N ALA A 38 -3.27 9.20 1.39
CA ALA A 38 -1.83 9.02 1.51
C ALA A 38 -1.13 10.30 1.98
N SER A 39 -1.56 11.46 1.49
CA SER A 39 -1.06 12.77 1.92
C SER A 39 -1.40 13.04 3.37
N PHE A 40 -2.63 12.73 3.78
CA PHE A 40 -3.07 12.84 5.16
C PHE A 40 -2.25 11.95 6.11
N ALA A 41 -2.10 10.67 5.78
CA ALA A 41 -1.30 9.73 6.57
C ALA A 41 0.17 10.17 6.70
N LYS A 42 0.72 10.80 5.64
CA LYS A 42 2.06 11.39 5.66
C LYS A 42 2.18 12.57 6.61
N VAL A 43 1.17 13.45 6.66
CA VAL A 43 1.14 14.56 7.63
C VAL A 43 1.06 13.99 9.04
N LEU A 44 0.15 13.06 9.29
CA LEU A 44 0.00 12.43 10.62
C LEU A 44 1.29 11.78 11.13
N ILE A 45 1.99 10.99 10.31
CA ILE A 45 3.25 10.38 10.75
C ILE A 45 4.36 11.41 10.95
N THR A 46 4.32 12.52 10.21
CA THR A 46 5.29 13.62 10.38
C THR A 46 5.07 14.31 11.73
N ASP A 47 3.84 14.75 11.99
CA ASP A 47 3.47 15.43 13.23
C ASP A 47 3.68 14.54 14.46
N THR A 48 3.28 13.27 14.36
CA THR A 48 3.49 12.28 15.42
C THR A 48 4.97 12.12 15.74
N ASN A 49 5.82 12.01 14.71
CA ASN A 49 7.25 11.91 14.92
C ASN A 49 7.85 13.18 15.54
N ASP A 50 7.34 14.37 15.20
CA ASP A 50 7.83 15.63 15.76
C ASP A 50 7.49 15.77 17.24
N VAL A 51 6.27 15.39 17.63
CA VAL A 51 5.84 15.35 19.04
C VAL A 51 6.75 14.42 19.85
N TRP A 52 6.99 13.21 19.36
CA TRP A 52 7.84 12.25 20.06
C TRP A 52 9.31 12.64 20.09
N GLN A 53 9.81 13.28 19.02
CA GLN A 53 11.15 13.83 18.99
C GLN A 53 11.36 14.84 20.13
N ASP A 54 10.47 15.84 20.25
CA ASP A 54 10.53 16.85 21.32
C ASP A 54 10.41 16.21 22.72
N GLN A 55 9.51 15.24 22.88
CA GLN A 55 9.32 14.56 24.17
C GLN A 55 10.56 13.76 24.60
N PHE A 56 11.25 13.10 23.67
CA PHE A 56 12.47 12.35 23.95
C PHE A 56 13.67 13.27 24.21
N GLU A 57 13.77 14.39 23.49
CA GLU A 57 14.79 15.41 23.73
C GLU A 57 14.69 15.97 25.16
N LYS A 58 13.47 16.29 25.63
CA LYS A 58 13.21 16.69 27.03
C LYS A 58 13.63 15.64 28.05
N ALA A 59 13.55 14.35 27.69
CA ALA A 59 13.99 13.24 28.53
C ALA A 59 15.49 12.92 28.40
N ASN A 60 16.25 13.71 27.62
CA ASN A 60 17.64 13.48 27.29
C ASN A 60 17.85 12.06 26.69
N ARG A 61 16.96 11.69 25.76
CA ARG A 61 16.95 10.43 25.00
C ARG A 61 16.91 10.76 23.51
N LYS A 62 17.30 9.78 22.68
CA LYS A 62 17.16 9.87 21.22
C LYS A 62 15.92 9.11 20.79
N TYR A 63 15.10 9.74 19.96
CA TYR A 63 13.98 9.09 19.28
C TYR A 63 14.42 8.68 17.86
N SER A 64 14.03 7.48 17.45
CA SER A 64 14.19 7.02 16.08
C SER A 64 12.85 7.19 15.38
N ARG A 65 12.81 8.09 14.38
CA ARG A 65 11.57 8.39 13.65
C ARG A 65 11.01 7.12 13.01
N ALA A 66 9.73 6.88 13.24
CA ALA A 66 8.98 5.82 12.58
C ALA A 66 8.81 6.16 11.10
N LYS A 67 8.89 5.13 10.25
CA LYS A 67 8.61 5.22 8.82
C LYS A 67 7.29 4.52 8.53
N LEU A 68 6.58 5.04 7.55
CA LEU A 68 5.25 4.58 7.18
C LEU A 68 5.30 3.77 5.88
N VAL A 69 4.58 2.65 5.86
CA VAL A 69 4.22 1.89 4.66
C VAL A 69 2.71 1.94 4.52
N LEU A 70 2.27 2.46 3.38
CA LEU A 70 0.86 2.44 2.98
C LEU A 70 0.64 1.23 2.07
N PHE A 71 -0.44 0.50 2.29
CA PHE A 71 -0.77 -0.67 1.49
C PHE A 71 -2.29 -0.80 1.29
N SER A 72 -2.70 -1.74 0.43
CA SER A 72 -4.10 -2.09 0.25
C SER A 72 -4.25 -3.62 0.22
N GLY A 73 -5.12 -4.17 1.06
CA GLY A 73 -5.47 -5.59 1.11
C GLY A 73 -4.46 -6.48 1.82
N GLY A 74 -3.17 -6.44 1.44
CA GLY A 74 -2.13 -7.23 2.09
C GLY A 74 -0.71 -6.74 1.85
N VAL A 75 0.18 -7.05 2.80
CA VAL A 75 1.59 -6.61 2.77
C VAL A 75 2.50 -7.66 3.42
N GLN A 76 3.71 -7.81 2.89
CA GLN A 76 4.77 -8.57 3.55
C GLN A 76 5.57 -7.64 4.47
N SER A 77 5.45 -7.81 5.78
CA SER A 77 6.28 -7.12 6.77
C SER A 77 7.50 -7.95 7.19
N GLY A 78 8.44 -7.33 7.91
CA GLY A 78 9.52 -8.03 8.59
C GLY A 78 9.05 -8.98 9.70
N CYS A 79 7.81 -8.85 10.15
CA CYS A 79 7.18 -9.73 11.14
C CYS A 79 6.39 -10.87 10.51
N GLY A 80 6.26 -10.90 9.18
CA GLY A 80 5.47 -11.87 8.42
C GLY A 80 4.42 -11.22 7.52
N PRO A 81 3.66 -12.05 6.78
CA PRO A 81 2.54 -11.56 5.97
C PRO A 81 1.45 -10.97 6.87
N ALA A 82 0.87 -9.84 6.45
CA ALA A 82 -0.21 -9.15 7.13
C ALA A 82 -1.33 -8.79 6.14
N SER A 83 -2.57 -8.68 6.64
CA SER A 83 -3.75 -8.27 5.87
C SER A 83 -4.36 -6.99 6.41
N ALA A 84 -5.16 -6.32 5.58
CA ALA A 84 -5.92 -5.12 5.93
C ALA A 84 -6.82 -5.31 7.17
N GLU A 85 -7.31 -6.54 7.40
CA GLU A 85 -8.21 -6.90 8.51
C GLU A 85 -7.54 -6.78 9.88
N MET A 86 -6.21 -6.72 9.93
CA MET A 86 -5.43 -6.60 11.17
C MET A 86 -5.39 -5.15 11.69
N GLY A 87 -5.84 -4.17 10.90
CA GLY A 87 -5.74 -2.74 11.21
C GLY A 87 -4.30 -2.21 11.14
N PRO A 88 -4.08 -0.92 11.50
CA PRO A 88 -2.74 -0.35 11.58
C PRO A 88 -1.85 -1.08 12.57
N PHE A 89 -0.59 -1.33 12.20
CA PHE A 89 0.33 -2.04 13.08
C PHE A 89 1.78 -1.57 12.94
N TYR A 90 2.57 -1.80 14.00
CA TYR A 90 4.02 -1.58 14.00
C TYR A 90 4.72 -2.94 14.03
N CYS A 91 5.72 -3.14 13.18
CA CYS A 91 6.58 -4.31 13.22
C CYS A 91 7.95 -3.96 13.87
N PRO A 92 8.28 -4.53 15.03
CA PRO A 92 9.57 -4.28 15.68
C PRO A 92 10.79 -4.75 14.88
N ALA A 93 10.63 -5.76 14.02
CA ALA A 93 11.73 -6.36 13.27
C ALA A 93 12.26 -5.45 12.14
N ASP A 94 11.39 -4.66 11.51
CA ASP A 94 11.76 -3.70 10.46
C ASP A 94 11.64 -2.24 10.91
N SER A 95 11.05 -2.00 12.08
CA SER A 95 10.77 -0.67 12.64
C SER A 95 9.88 0.20 11.74
N LEU A 96 8.92 -0.41 11.05
CA LEU A 96 7.96 0.26 10.18
C LEU A 96 6.55 0.23 10.77
N VAL A 97 5.80 1.30 10.51
CA VAL A 97 4.36 1.40 10.74
C VAL A 97 3.66 1.10 9.42
N TYR A 98 2.64 0.27 9.46
CA TYR A 98 1.86 -0.18 8.31
C TYR A 98 0.42 0.30 8.47
N ILE A 99 -0.12 0.95 7.43
CA ILE A 99 -1.50 1.42 7.40
C ILE A 99 -2.14 0.98 6.08
N ASP A 100 -3.28 0.30 6.19
CA ASP A 100 -4.10 -0.08 5.05
C ASP A 100 -5.00 1.10 4.64
N LEU A 101 -4.93 1.51 3.37
CA LEU A 101 -5.75 2.59 2.83
C LEU A 101 -7.17 2.13 2.45
N GLY A 102 -7.36 0.83 2.20
CA GLY A 102 -8.68 0.26 1.89
C GLY A 102 -9.68 0.44 3.03
N PHE A 103 -9.22 0.36 4.28
CA PHE A 103 -10.03 0.63 5.48
C PHE A 103 -10.64 2.04 5.49
N PHE A 104 -9.90 3.06 5.04
CA PHE A 104 -10.42 4.43 5.01
C PHE A 104 -11.49 4.63 3.94
N GLN A 105 -11.38 3.93 2.80
CA GLN A 105 -12.46 3.91 1.81
C GLN A 105 -13.73 3.26 2.37
N GLU A 106 -13.61 2.18 3.17
CA GLU A 106 -14.77 1.58 3.83
C GLU A 106 -15.41 2.52 4.87
N LEU A 107 -14.60 3.26 5.64
CA LEU A 107 -15.11 4.25 6.60
C LEU A 107 -15.91 5.37 5.93
N ASP A 108 -15.38 5.89 4.82
CA ASP A 108 -16.06 6.90 3.99
C ASP A 108 -17.36 6.35 3.40
N GLN A 109 -17.28 5.21 2.69
CA GLN A 109 -18.40 4.67 1.92
C GLN A 109 -19.53 4.06 2.77
N ARG A 110 -19.20 3.36 3.86
CA ARG A 110 -20.20 2.58 4.64
C ARG A 110 -20.76 3.33 5.83
N PHE A 111 -19.96 4.20 6.44
CA PHE A 111 -20.33 4.83 7.72
C PHE A 111 -20.57 6.34 7.58
N GLY A 112 -20.30 6.94 6.42
CA GLY A 112 -20.40 8.39 6.22
C GLY A 112 -19.45 9.16 7.14
N ALA A 113 -18.43 8.48 7.68
CA ALA A 113 -17.41 9.04 8.55
C ALA A 113 -16.28 9.63 7.68
N ALA A 114 -16.69 10.52 6.77
CA ALA A 114 -15.82 11.23 5.84
C ALA A 114 -15.21 12.43 6.57
N GLY A 115 -14.17 12.21 7.37
CA GLY A 115 -13.47 13.31 8.00
C GLY A 115 -12.15 12.89 8.62
N ASP A 116 -11.15 13.75 8.45
CA ASP A 116 -9.78 13.58 8.94
C ASP A 116 -9.71 13.07 10.38
N PHE A 117 -10.63 13.53 11.24
CA PHE A 117 -10.68 13.12 12.64
C PHE A 117 -11.04 11.64 12.83
N ALA A 118 -11.98 11.11 12.05
CA ALA A 118 -12.35 9.68 12.12
C ALA A 118 -11.25 8.77 11.54
N GLN A 119 -10.42 9.32 10.65
CA GLN A 119 -9.29 8.60 10.05
C GLN A 119 -8.04 8.63 10.94
N ALA A 120 -7.92 9.62 11.83
CA ALA A 120 -6.80 9.76 12.77
C ALA A 120 -6.99 9.07 14.13
N TYR A 121 -8.20 8.62 14.46
CA TYR A 121 -8.55 8.03 15.77
C TYR A 121 -8.58 6.51 15.74
#